data_AF-A0A7C6YWU1-F1
#
_entry.id   AF-A0A7C6YWU1-F1
#
_cell.length_a   1.000
_cell.length_b   1.000
_cell.length_c   1.000
_cell.angle_alpha   90.00
_cell.angle_beta   90.00
_cell.angle_gamma   90.00
#
_symmetry.space_group_name_H-M   'P 1'
#
loop_
_entity.id
_entity.type
_entity.pdbx_description
1 polymer ?
#
loop_
_entity_poly.entity_id
_entity_poly.type
_entity_poly.pdbx_seq_one_letter_code
_entity_poly.pdbx_strand_id
1 'polypeptide(L)'
;MLALEEFAAVAQKVSTERTTLQNLLRELDYTRNIAYMGNLFELKMKASYSAVLQKQIELSRLRLIKLEKEMEIKRLELVEKMRDRQLLENLKGKAWIKYKKEAEREEQLFLDEIGVTHFSRKEGESL
;
A
#
# COMPACT_ATOMS: atom_id res chain seq x y z
N MET A 1 -0.83 -8.91 1.36
CA MET A 1 0.62 -8.68 1.30
C MET A 1 1.03 -8.27 -0.11
N LEU A 2 0.65 -9.04 -1.14
CA LEU A 2 0.94 -8.73 -2.56
C LEU A 2 0.68 -7.27 -3.00
N ALA A 3 -0.51 -6.71 -2.75
CA ALA A 3 -0.84 -5.33 -3.19
C ALA A 3 0.03 -4.24 -2.52
N LEU A 4 0.49 -4.47 -1.27
CA LEU A 4 1.38 -3.53 -0.58
C LEU A 4 2.79 -3.61 -1.16
N GLU A 5 3.27 -4.82 -1.45
CA GLU A 5 4.56 -5.06 -2.08
C GLU A 5 4.61 -4.47 -3.49
N GLU A 6 3.54 -4.66 -4.28
CA GLU A 6 3.40 -4.06 -5.60
C GLU A 6 3.42 -2.53 -5.56
N PHE A 7 2.66 -1.92 -4.64
CA PHE A 7 2.70 -0.47 -4.43
C PHE A 7 4.10 0.00 -4.04
N ALA A 8 4.75 -0.66 -3.07
CA ALA A 8 6.08 -0.30 -2.60
C ALA A 8 7.13 -0.40 -3.73
N ALA A 9 7.04 -1.43 -4.58
CA ALA A 9 7.93 -1.61 -5.71
C ALA A 9 7.81 -0.46 -6.73
N VAL A 10 6.59 -0.03 -7.05
CA VAL A 10 6.37 1.10 -7.98
C VAL A 10 6.78 2.43 -7.33
N ALA A 11 6.49 2.63 -6.05
CA ALA A 11 6.93 3.82 -5.32
C ALA A 11 8.46 3.95 -5.31
N GLN A 12 9.18 2.83 -5.14
CA GLN A 12 10.62 2.81 -5.24
C GLN A 12 11.10 3.21 -6.65
N LYS A 13 10.46 2.67 -7.70
CA LYS A 13 10.79 3.05 -9.10
C LYS A 13 10.59 4.54 -9.35
N VAL A 14 9.47 5.12 -8.89
CA VAL A 14 9.21 6.57 -8.98
C VAL A 14 10.32 7.37 -8.27
N SER A 15 10.68 6.96 -7.05
CA SER A 15 11.75 7.60 -6.28
C SER A 15 13.09 7.56 -7.04
N THR A 16 13.47 6.39 -7.56
CA THR A 16 14.72 6.24 -8.33
C THR A 16 14.74 7.09 -9.60
N GLU A 17 13.64 7.11 -10.38
CA GLU A 17 13.60 7.91 -11.61
C GLU A 17 13.63 9.42 -11.31
N ARG A 18 13.04 9.87 -10.19
CA ARG A 18 13.16 11.27 -9.73
C ARG A 18 14.61 11.63 -9.43
N THR A 19 15.34 10.77 -8.73
CA THR A 19 16.77 10.97 -8.48
C THR A 19 17.56 11.01 -9.79
N THR A 20 17.29 10.10 -10.72
CA THR A 20 17.91 10.11 -12.05
C THR A 20 17.64 11.41 -12.80
N LEU A 21 16.40 11.88 -12.82
CA LEU A 21 16.02 13.15 -13.46
C LEU A 21 16.76 14.34 -12.83
N GLN A 22 16.83 14.41 -11.50
CA GLN A 22 17.55 15.46 -10.79
C GLN A 22 19.04 15.46 -11.13
N ASN A 23 19.67 14.29 -11.20
CA ASN A 23 21.07 14.16 -11.59
C ASN A 23 21.30 14.63 -13.03
N LEU A 24 20.43 14.25 -13.97
CA LEU A 24 20.50 14.71 -15.36
C LEU A 24 20.34 16.23 -15.49
N LEU A 25 19.41 16.82 -14.72
CA LEU A 25 19.21 18.27 -14.69
C LEU A 25 20.44 19.00 -14.14
N ARG A 26 21.03 18.49 -13.05
CA ARG A 26 22.26 19.03 -12.47
C ARG A 26 23.42 18.93 -13.46
N GLU A 27 23.56 17.81 -14.15
CA GLU A 27 24.61 17.58 -15.15
C GLU A 27 24.49 18.53 -16.34
N LEU A 28 23.27 18.76 -16.82
CA LEU A 28 23.00 19.73 -17.90
C LEU A 28 23.33 21.15 -17.46
N ASP A 29 22.96 21.53 -16.24
CA ASP A 29 23.26 22.84 -15.67
C ASP A 29 24.77 23.07 -15.52
N TYR A 30 25.47 22.08 -14.96
CA TYR A 30 26.93 22.08 -14.86
C TYR A 30 27.58 22.22 -16.24
N THR A 31 27.16 21.39 -17.21
CA THR A 31 27.66 21.45 -18.59
C THR A 31 27.44 22.84 -19.17
N ARG A 32 26.29 23.48 -18.97
CA ARG A 32 26.04 24.83 -19.50
C ARG A 32 26.92 25.88 -18.85
N ASN A 33 27.03 25.87 -17.53
CA ASN A 33 27.64 26.94 -16.74
C ASN A 33 29.16 26.82 -16.60
N ILE A 34 29.78 25.69 -16.95
CA ILE A 34 31.24 25.56 -16.88
C ILE A 34 31.91 26.55 -17.86
N ALA A 35 32.82 27.36 -17.33
CA ALA A 35 33.62 28.31 -18.09
C ALA A 35 34.41 27.57 -19.18
N TYR A 36 34.34 28.09 -20.40
CA TYR A 36 34.86 27.41 -21.57
C TYR A 36 36.14 28.07 -22.06
N MET A 37 37.28 27.37 -21.96
CA MET A 37 38.58 27.77 -22.52
C MET A 37 39.06 26.74 -23.55
N GLY A 38 38.18 26.31 -24.45
CA GLY A 38 38.46 25.26 -25.43
C GLY A 38 38.44 25.72 -26.89
N ASN A 39 38.90 24.87 -27.81
CA ASN A 39 38.87 25.13 -29.26
C ASN A 39 37.47 24.93 -29.89
N LEU A 40 37.27 25.17 -31.19
CA LEU A 40 35.93 25.00 -31.81
C LEU A 40 35.38 23.55 -31.72
N PHE A 41 36.24 22.54 -31.72
CA PHE A 41 35.84 21.13 -31.68
C PHE A 41 35.23 20.77 -30.32
N GLU A 42 35.88 21.14 -29.23
CA GLU A 42 35.39 20.95 -27.86
C GLU A 42 34.02 21.64 -27.64
N LEU A 43 33.76 22.77 -28.31
CA LEU A 43 32.50 23.51 -28.20
C LEU A 43 31.37 22.75 -28.88
N LYS A 44 31.66 22.16 -30.05
CA LYS A 44 30.72 21.28 -30.75
C LYS A 44 30.43 20.02 -29.93
N MET A 45 31.45 19.42 -29.30
CA MET A 45 31.27 18.26 -28.42
C MET A 45 30.38 18.61 -27.22
N LYS A 46 30.62 19.75 -26.57
CA LYS A 46 29.80 20.27 -25.47
C LYS A 46 28.33 20.46 -25.88
N ALA A 47 28.10 21.07 -27.04
CA ALA A 47 26.75 21.28 -27.58
C ALA A 47 26.05 19.95 -27.88
N SER A 48 26.76 19.00 -28.50
CA SER A 48 26.24 17.66 -28.79
C SER A 48 25.88 16.90 -27.51
N TYR A 49 26.76 16.94 -26.50
CA TYR A 49 26.50 16.30 -25.20
C TYR A 49 25.29 16.93 -24.49
N SER A 50 25.17 18.26 -24.52
CA SER A 50 24.02 18.98 -23.96
C SER A 50 22.70 18.55 -24.63
N ALA A 51 22.69 18.37 -25.95
CA ALA A 51 21.52 17.88 -26.68
C ALA A 51 21.15 16.44 -26.28
N VAL A 52 22.15 15.58 -26.07
CA VAL A 52 21.93 14.21 -25.56
C VAL A 52 21.30 14.25 -24.16
N LEU A 53 21.83 15.07 -23.24
CA LEU A 53 21.28 15.23 -21.89
C LEU A 53 19.83 15.73 -21.93
N GLN A 54 19.52 16.71 -22.78
CA GLN A 54 18.15 17.21 -22.96
C GLN A 54 17.20 16.10 -23.40
N LYS A 55 17.60 15.27 -24.38
CA LYS A 55 16.79 14.13 -24.83
C LYS A 55 16.59 13.10 -23.72
N GLN A 56 17.63 12.81 -22.93
CA GLN A 56 17.53 11.91 -21.78
C GLN A 56 16.59 12.44 -20.70
N ILE A 57 16.62 13.76 -20.44
CA ILE A 57 15.70 14.43 -19.51
C ILE A 57 14.26 14.30 -19.98
N GLU A 58 13.98 14.52 -21.27
CA GLU A 58 12.64 14.34 -21.83
C GLU A 58 12.13 12.91 -21.68
N LEU A 59 12.96 11.93 -22.03
CA LEU A 59 12.63 10.51 -21.86
C LEU A 59 12.38 10.16 -20.39
N SER A 60 13.21 10.68 -19.49
CA SER A 60 13.07 10.47 -18.04
C SER A 60 11.77 11.07 -17.49
N ARG A 61 11.40 12.28 -17.94
CA ARG A 61 10.11 12.91 -17.60
C ARG A 61 8.93 12.06 -18.07
N LEU A 62 8.97 11.55 -19.30
CA LEU A 62 7.92 10.69 -19.84
C LEU A 62 7.81 9.37 -19.06
N ARG A 63 8.94 8.77 -18.66
CA ARG A 63 8.95 7.58 -17.79
C ARG A 63 8.36 7.89 -16.42
N LEU A 64 8.74 9.02 -15.83
CA LEU A 64 8.23 9.43 -14.52
C LEU A 64 6.71 9.60 -14.54
N ILE A 65 6.15 10.24 -15.56
CA ILE A 65 4.70 10.38 -15.73
C ILE A 65 4.01 9.01 -15.81
N LYS A 66 4.60 8.04 -16.52
CA LYS A 66 4.04 6.68 -16.61
C LYS A 66 4.08 5.97 -15.25
N LEU A 67 5.23 6.04 -14.56
CA LEU A 67 5.41 5.43 -13.25
C LEU A 67 4.49 6.05 -12.18
N GLU A 68 4.28 7.37 -12.22
CA GLU A 68 3.37 8.05 -11.29
C GLU A 68 1.90 7.64 -11.52
N LYS A 69 1.49 7.45 -12.78
CA LYS A 69 0.16 6.90 -13.09
C LYS A 69 0.02 5.45 -12.61
N GLU A 70 1.02 4.61 -12.84
CA GLU A 70 1.05 3.23 -12.34
C GLU A 70 0.98 3.19 -10.81
N MET A 71 1.73 4.06 -10.14
CA MET A 71 1.75 4.16 -8.68
C MET A 71 0.37 4.52 -8.13
N GLU A 72 -0.34 5.46 -8.78
CA GLU A 72 -1.67 5.86 -8.36
C GLU A 72 -2.69 4.72 -8.52
N ILE A 73 -2.61 3.95 -9.61
CA ILE A 73 -3.44 2.75 -9.80
C ILE A 73 -3.19 1.75 -8.66
N LYS A 74 -1.92 1.45 -8.37
CA LYS A 74 -1.55 0.54 -7.28
C LYS A 74 -1.96 1.05 -5.89
N ARG A 75 -1.94 2.37 -5.68
CA ARG A 75 -2.41 2.99 -4.45
C ARG A 75 -3.91 2.75 -4.26
N LEU A 76 -4.71 2.93 -5.32
CA LEU A 76 -6.16 2.71 -5.27
C LEU A 76 -6.49 1.23 -5.01
N GLU A 77 -5.81 0.31 -5.70
CA GLU A 77 -5.95 -1.14 -5.47
C GLU A 77 -5.64 -1.52 -4.01
N LEU A 78 -4.55 -0.97 -3.45
CA LEU A 78 -4.17 -1.22 -2.05
C LEU A 78 -5.25 -0.72 -1.09
N VAL A 79 -5.76 0.50 -1.29
CA VAL A 79 -6.81 1.08 -0.44
C VAL A 79 -8.08 0.24 -0.46
N GLU A 80 -8.49 -0.24 -1.65
CA GLU A 80 -9.65 -1.11 -1.79
C GLU A 80 -9.45 -2.42 -1.02
N LYS A 81 -8.31 -3.10 -1.20
CA LYS A 81 -8.00 -4.34 -0.47
C LYS A 81 -7.95 -4.15 1.05
N MET A 82 -7.43 -3.01 1.50
CA MET A 82 -7.43 -2.68 2.93
C MET A 82 -8.85 -2.46 3.47
N ARG A 83 -9.71 -1.78 2.71
CA ARG A 83 -11.12 -1.58 3.05
C ARG A 83 -11.88 -2.91 3.13
N ASP A 84 -11.70 -3.78 2.15
CA ASP A 84 -12.34 -5.11 2.12
C ASP A 84 -11.92 -5.95 3.32
N ARG A 85 -10.62 -5.95 3.64
CA ARG A 85 -10.10 -6.64 4.82
C ARG A 85 -10.75 -6.10 6.10
N GLN A 86 -10.83 -4.79 6.26
CA GLN A 86 -11.45 -4.18 7.43
C GLN A 86 -12.92 -4.54 7.56
N LEU A 87 -13.67 -4.54 6.45
CA LEU A 87 -15.06 -4.95 6.42
C LEU A 87 -15.22 -6.40 6.88
N LEU A 88 -14.39 -7.30 6.36
CA LEU A 88 -14.42 -8.72 6.71
C LEU A 88 -14.09 -8.97 8.19
N GLU A 89 -13.09 -8.26 8.73
CA GLU A 89 -12.77 -8.34 10.17
C GLU A 89 -13.91 -7.81 11.04
N ASN A 90 -14.57 -6.73 10.64
CA ASN A 90 -15.75 -6.22 11.35
C ASN A 90 -16.92 -7.23 11.33
N LEU A 91 -17.15 -7.91 10.21
CA LEU A 91 -18.19 -8.94 10.09
C LEU A 91 -17.86 -10.16 10.95
N LYS A 92 -16.60 -10.62 10.96
CA LYS A 92 -16.13 -11.69 11.84
C LYS A 92 -16.35 -11.32 13.31
N GLY A 93 -15.99 -10.10 13.71
CA GLY A 93 -16.20 -9.62 15.08
C GLY A 93 -17.67 -9.67 15.49
N LYS A 94 -18.58 -9.22 14.61
CA LYS A 94 -20.03 -9.31 14.86
C LYS A 94 -20.53 -10.75 14.97
N ALA A 95 -20.09 -11.62 14.06
CA ALA A 95 -20.44 -13.04 14.08
C ALA A 95 -19.94 -13.72 15.37
N TRP A 96 -18.73 -13.41 15.80
CA TRP A 96 -18.14 -13.91 17.03
C TRP A 96 -18.94 -13.48 18.27
N ILE A 97 -19.32 -12.20 18.36
CA ILE A 97 -20.14 -11.69 19.46
C ILE A 97 -21.50 -12.41 19.48
N LYS A 98 -22.13 -12.60 18.32
CA LYS A 98 -23.41 -13.31 18.22
C LYS A 98 -23.28 -14.75 18.69
N TYR A 99 -22.25 -15.45 18.23
CA TYR A 99 -21.95 -16.83 18.65
C TYR A 99 -21.77 -16.91 20.16
N LYS A 100 -20.97 -16.02 20.75
CA LYS A 100 -20.73 -16.01 22.21
C LYS A 100 -22.03 -15.84 22.99
N LYS A 101 -22.90 -14.92 22.56
CA LYS A 101 -24.21 -14.70 23.21
C LYS A 101 -25.13 -15.91 23.12
N GLU A 102 -25.13 -16.61 21.98
CA GLU A 102 -25.95 -17.82 21.84
C GLU A 102 -25.40 -18.95 22.72
N ALA A 103 -24.08 -19.14 22.75
CA ALA A 103 -23.45 -20.13 23.62
C ALA A 103 -23.73 -19.85 25.12
N GLU A 104 -23.63 -18.59 25.55
CA GLU A 104 -23.97 -18.18 26.93
C GLU A 104 -25.45 -18.46 27.24
N ARG A 105 -26.35 -18.25 26.27
CA ARG A 105 -27.78 -18.53 26.42
C ARG A 105 -28.08 -20.03 26.50
N GLU A 106 -27.45 -20.83 25.63
CA GLU A 106 -27.58 -22.29 25.66
C GLU A 106 -27.07 -22.87 26.98
N GLU A 107 -25.93 -22.37 27.48
CA GLU A 107 -25.38 -22.76 28.78
C GLU A 107 -26.35 -22.40 29.92
N GLN A 108 -26.93 -21.20 29.89
CA GLN A 108 -27.90 -20.79 30.90
C GLN A 108 -29.16 -21.68 30.88
N LEU A 109 -29.70 -21.96 29.70
CA LEU A 109 -30.87 -22.85 29.55
C LEU A 109 -30.57 -24.25 30.11
N PHE A 110 -29.38 -24.79 29.82
CA PHE A 110 -28.95 -26.08 30.35
C PHE A 110 -28.83 -26.08 31.87
N LEU A 111 -28.26 -25.03 32.47
CA LEU A 111 -28.17 -24.89 33.92
C LEU A 111 -29.54 -24.75 34.59
N ASP A 112 -30.46 -24.01 33.99
CA ASP A 112 -31.83 -23.86 34.47
C ASP A 112 -32.57 -25.22 34.44
N GLU A 113 -32.41 -26.02 33.38
CA GLU A 113 -32.96 -27.37 33.29
C GLU A 113 -32.43 -28.29 34.40
N ILE A 114 -31.12 -28.24 34.69
CA ILE A 114 -30.53 -28.99 35.81
C ILE A 114 -31.11 -28.52 37.15
N GLY A 115 -31.25 -27.19 37.33
CA GLY A 115 -31.80 -26.61 38.55
C GLY A 115 -33.24 -27.05 38.82
N VAL A 116 -34.11 -26.95 37.81
CA VAL A 116 -35.51 -27.36 37.90
C VAL A 116 -35.61 -28.86 38.19
N THR A 117 -34.90 -29.71 37.44
CA THR A 117 -34.95 -31.16 37.65
C THR A 117 -34.48 -31.59 39.04
N HIS A 118 -33.42 -30.95 39.56
CA HIS A 118 -32.95 -31.22 40.92
C HIS A 118 -33.95 -30.74 41.98
N PHE A 119 -34.56 -29.57 41.82
CA PHE A 119 -35.56 -29.05 42.74
C PHE A 119 -36.81 -29.94 42.79
N SER A 120 -37.35 -30.32 41.62
CA SER A 120 -38.53 -31.19 41.52
C SER A 120 -38.30 -32.57 42.11
N ARG A 121 -37.09 -33.14 41.99
CA ARG A 121 -36.74 -34.41 42.67
C ARG A 121 -36.77 -34.27 44.19
N LYS A 122 -36.27 -33.15 44.72
CA LYS A 122 -36.19 -32.89 46.16
C LYS A 122 -37.57 -32.69 46.80
N GLU A 123 -38.50 -32.05 46.09
CA GLU A 123 -39.90 -31.96 46.52
C GLU A 123 -40.64 -33.29 46.39
N GLY A 124 -40.36 -34.09 45.35
CA GLY A 124 -40.94 -35.43 45.17
C GLY A 124 -40.49 -36.45 46.22
N GLU A 125 -39.33 -36.27 46.87
CA GLU A 125 -38.86 -37.07 48.00
C GLU A 125 -39.42 -36.59 49.37
N SER A 126 -40.10 -35.43 49.40
CA SER A 126 -40.67 -34.85 50.63
C SER A 126 -42.17 -35.14 50.82
N LEU A 127 -42.74 -36.05 50.02
CA LEU A 127 -44.09 -36.63 50.17
C LEU A 127 -43.97 -38.12 50.51
#